data_AF-A0A4Q5NPV5-F1
#
_entry.id   AF-A0A4Q5NPV5-F1
#
_cell.length_a   1.000
_cell.length_b   1.000
_cell.length_c   1.000
_cell.angle_alpha   90.00
_cell.angle_beta   90.00
_cell.angle_gamma   90.00
#
_symmetry.space_group_name_H-M   'P 1'
#
loop_
_entity.id
_entity.type
_entity.pdbx_description
1 polymer ?
#
loop_
_entity_poly.entity_id
_entity_poly.type
_entity_poly.pdbx_seq_one_letter_code
_entity_poly.pdbx_strand_id
1 'polypeptide(L)'
;MNDPHDFTHRFLPAPHGALDTAPTMVLLHGTGGDENDLLDLGARVAPDCHRLSPRGKILENGMARFFRRLGDGVFDEVDLQRRTYELADFLHASSRHYGFSPDKLTALG
;
A
#
# COMPACT_ATOMS: atom_id res chain seq x y z
N MET A 1 -18.39 0.22 -11.21
CA MET A 1 -17.92 -0.04 -9.84
C MET A 1 -16.47 -0.47 -9.97
N ASN A 2 -15.53 0.24 -9.35
CA ASN A 2 -14.13 -0.18 -9.36
C ASN A 2 -14.00 -1.41 -8.46
N ASP A 3 -13.29 -2.42 -8.93
CA ASP A 3 -12.90 -3.55 -8.10
C ASP A 3 -11.96 -3.03 -7.00
N PRO A 4 -12.28 -3.20 -5.70
CA PRO A 4 -11.39 -2.79 -4.61
C PRO A 4 -10.05 -3.56 -4.63
N HIS A 5 -9.90 -4.60 -5.46
CA HIS A 5 -8.64 -5.30 -5.69
C HIS A 5 -7.76 -4.73 -6.82
N ASP A 6 -8.17 -3.63 -7.48
CA ASP A 6 -7.53 -3.07 -8.69
C ASP A 6 -6.22 -2.28 -8.41
N PHE A 7 -5.45 -2.68 -7.41
CA PHE A 7 -4.07 -2.21 -7.26
C PHE A 7 -3.13 -3.25 -7.84
N THR A 8 -2.16 -2.81 -8.65
CA THR A 8 -0.94 -3.60 -8.83
C THR A 8 -0.20 -3.61 -7.49
N HIS A 9 0.09 -4.79 -6.95
CA HIS A 9 0.69 -4.89 -5.62
C HIS A 9 1.50 -6.17 -5.42
N ARG A 10 2.31 -6.17 -4.36
CA ARG A 10 2.96 -7.36 -3.81
C ARG A 10 2.39 -7.69 -2.46
N PHE A 11 2.18 -8.97 -2.21
CA PHE A 11 1.97 -9.50 -0.88
C PHE A 11 3.03 -10.56 -0.60
N LEU A 12 3.79 -10.36 0.48
CA LEU A 12 4.77 -11.33 0.97
C LEU A 12 4.36 -11.73 2.39
N PRO A 13 4.04 -13.01 2.64
CA PRO A 13 3.71 -13.45 3.98
C PRO A 13 4.93 -13.36 4.90
N ALA A 14 4.67 -13.18 6.20
CA ALA A 14 5.66 -13.22 7.26
C ALA A 14 6.41 -14.56 7.21
N PRO A 15 7.77 -14.57 7.26
CA PRO A 15 8.54 -15.82 7.14
C PRO A 15 8.27 -16.84 8.25
N HIS A 16 8.00 -16.36 9.47
CA HIS A 16 7.82 -17.21 10.67
C HIS A 16 6.50 -16.96 11.39
N GLY A 17 5.60 -16.15 10.81
CA GLY A 17 4.36 -15.72 11.44
C GLY A 17 3.14 -16.46 10.89
N ALA A 18 2.15 -16.74 11.75
CA ALA A 18 0.86 -17.22 11.28
C ALA A 18 0.12 -16.10 10.53
N LEU A 19 -0.63 -16.48 9.49
CA LEU A 19 -1.27 -15.56 8.56
C LEU A 19 -2.20 -14.54 9.25
N ASP A 20 -2.99 -15.01 10.22
CA ASP A 20 -4.00 -14.24 10.94
C ASP A 20 -3.47 -13.48 12.17
N THR A 21 -2.28 -13.85 12.67
CA THR A 21 -1.74 -13.30 13.92
C THR A 21 -0.56 -12.37 13.74
N ALA A 22 0.27 -12.60 12.72
CA ALA A 22 1.41 -11.74 12.43
C ALA A 22 0.95 -10.35 11.94
N PRO A 23 1.61 -9.27 12.39
CA PRO A 23 1.32 -7.92 11.92
C PRO A 23 1.61 -7.77 10.43
N THR A 24 0.96 -6.81 9.79
CA THR A 24 1.16 -6.48 8.38
C THR A 24 1.73 -5.07 8.25
N MET A 25 2.86 -4.98 7.55
CA MET A 25 3.46 -3.72 7.14
C MET A 25 2.95 -3.33 5.75
N VAL A 26 2.32 -2.16 5.66
CA VAL A 26 1.87 -1.55 4.41
C VAL A 26 2.97 -0.63 3.90
N LEU A 27 3.46 -0.88 2.69
CA LEU A 27 4.59 -0.18 2.09
C LEU A 27 4.10 0.79 1.02
N LEU A 28 4.34 2.08 1.19
CA LEU A 28 3.85 3.14 0.31
C LEU A 28 5.04 3.84 -0.35
N HIS A 29 5.29 3.52 -1.62
CA HIS A 29 6.43 4.08 -2.35
C HIS A 29 6.36 5.61 -2.54
N GLY A 30 7.52 6.23 -2.79
CA GLY A 30 7.62 7.65 -3.14
C GLY A 30 7.18 7.96 -4.58
N THR A 31 7.25 9.23 -4.97
CA THR A 31 6.93 9.64 -6.36
C THR A 31 7.84 8.95 -7.37
N GLY A 32 7.27 8.30 -8.38
CA GLY A 32 8.02 7.60 -9.43
C GLY A 32 8.48 6.18 -9.05
N GLY A 33 8.18 5.76 -7.82
CA GLY A 33 8.43 4.41 -7.34
C GLY A 33 7.38 3.39 -7.78
N ASP A 34 7.53 2.16 -7.31
CA ASP A 34 6.57 1.07 -7.54
C ASP A 34 6.40 0.11 -6.34
N GLU A 35 5.61 -0.95 -6.54
CA GLU A 35 5.29 -1.95 -5.51
C GLU A 35 6.50 -2.76 -4.98
N ASN A 36 7.68 -2.64 -5.59
CA ASN A 36 8.86 -3.41 -5.23
C ASN A 36 9.88 -2.59 -4.41
N ASP A 37 9.86 -1.27 -4.50
CA ASP A 37 10.89 -0.37 -3.96
C ASP A 37 11.19 -0.55 -2.47
N LEU A 38 10.14 -0.68 -1.66
CA LEU A 38 10.25 -0.69 -0.21
C LEU A 38 10.26 -2.11 0.39
N LEU A 39 10.22 -3.16 -0.42
CA LEU A 39 10.16 -4.55 0.08
C LEU A 39 11.38 -4.89 0.94
N ASP A 40 12.58 -4.58 0.44
CA ASP A 40 13.83 -4.85 1.14
C ASP A 40 13.97 -4.00 2.41
N LEU A 41 13.52 -2.74 2.35
CA LEU A 41 13.51 -1.88 3.54
C LEU A 41 12.53 -2.43 4.59
N GLY A 42 11.31 -2.77 4.19
CA GLY A 42 10.31 -3.36 5.08
C GLY A 42 10.79 -4.67 5.72
N ALA A 43 11.48 -5.51 4.96
CA ALA A 43 12.08 -6.74 5.47
C ALA A 43 13.17 -6.50 6.53
N ARG A 44 13.94 -5.40 6.42
CA ARG A 44 14.94 -5.01 7.41
C ARG A 44 14.32 -4.35 8.65
N VAL A 45 13.29 -3.52 8.46
CA VAL A 45 12.63 -2.78 9.56
C VAL A 45 11.76 -3.70 10.40
N ALA A 46 11.02 -4.60 9.78
CA ALA A 46 10.14 -5.55 10.46
C ALA A 46 10.17 -6.93 9.78
N PRO A 47 11.18 -7.77 10.09
CA PRO A 47 11.40 -9.04 9.41
C PRO A 47 10.25 -10.04 9.58
N ASP A 48 9.53 -9.96 10.71
CA ASP A 48 8.46 -10.89 11.08
C ASP A 48 7.04 -10.40 10.68
N CYS A 49 6.93 -9.31 9.93
CA CYS A 49 5.66 -8.82 9.40
C CYS A 49 5.33 -9.43 8.03
N HIS A 50 4.03 -9.59 7.74
CA HIS A 50 3.57 -9.61 6.35
C HIS A 50 3.93 -8.28 5.69
N ARG A 51 4.18 -8.28 4.40
CA ARG A 51 4.42 -7.04 3.63
C ARG A 51 3.39 -6.92 2.53
N LEU A 52 2.62 -5.85 2.54
CA LEU A 52 1.67 -5.49 1.49
C LEU A 52 2.12 -4.17 0.86
N SER A 53 2.50 -4.20 -0.41
CA SER A 53 3.08 -3.07 -1.12
C SER A 53 2.25 -2.76 -2.36
N PRO A 54 1.31 -1.80 -2.33
CA PRO A 54 0.58 -1.36 -3.50
C PRO A 54 1.34 -0.31 -4.33
N ARG A 55 1.15 -0.32 -5.65
CA ARG A 55 1.54 0.76 -6.57
C ARG A 55 0.44 1.82 -6.64
N GLY A 56 0.79 3.08 -6.43
CA GLY A 56 -0.09 4.21 -6.64
C GLY A 56 -0.66 4.26 -8.06
N LYS A 57 -1.97 4.52 -8.18
CA LYS A 57 -2.71 4.44 -9.46
C LYS A 57 -2.62 5.70 -10.31
N ILE A 58 -2.09 6.80 -9.78
CA ILE A 58 -1.93 8.05 -10.52
C ILE A 58 -0.62 8.02 -11.27
N LEU A 59 -0.66 8.32 -12.57
CA LEU A 59 0.52 8.56 -13.38
C LEU A 59 0.65 10.06 -13.64
N GLU A 60 1.74 10.65 -13.16
CA GLU A 60 2.14 12.04 -13.44
C GLU A 60 3.43 11.99 -14.26
N ASN A 61 3.35 12.32 -15.55
CA ASN A 61 4.48 12.21 -16.49
C ASN A 61 5.13 10.80 -16.50
N GLY A 62 4.31 9.75 -16.34
CA GLY A 62 4.77 8.36 -16.28
C GLY A 62 5.27 7.90 -14.91
N MET A 63 5.36 8.80 -13.92
CA MET A 63 5.74 8.47 -12.54
C MET A 63 4.50 8.10 -11.72
N ALA A 64 4.53 6.93 -11.07
CA ALA A 64 3.44 6.51 -10.21
C ALA A 64 3.36 7.35 -8.91
N ARG A 65 2.14 7.65 -8.49
CA ARG A 65 1.78 8.40 -7.28
C ARG A 65 0.50 7.84 -6.68
N PHE A 66 0.31 8.03 -5.38
CA PHE A 66 -0.94 7.66 -4.71
C PHE A 66 -2.08 8.66 -4.94
N PHE A 67 -1.76 9.93 -5.14
CA PHE A 67 -2.72 11.01 -5.36
C PHE A 67 -2.14 12.11 -6.26
N ARG A 68 -3.04 12.88 -6.87
CA ARG A 68 -2.72 14.03 -7.73
C ARG A 68 -2.28 15.24 -6.92
N ARG A 69 -1.50 16.09 -7.56
CA ARG A 69 -1.17 17.44 -7.10
C ARG A 69 -1.45 18.43 -8.23
N LEU A 70 -1.78 19.66 -7.87
CA LEU A 70 -2.02 20.76 -8.80
C LEU A 70 -0.73 21.52 -9.15
N GLY A 71 0.33 21.30 -8.34
CA GLY A 71 1.66 21.86 -8.51
C GLY A 71 2.59 21.38 -7.39
N ASP A 72 3.82 21.86 -7.37
CA ASP A 72 4.74 21.55 -6.28
C ASP A 72 4.20 22.06 -4.93
N GLY A 73 4.08 21.15 -3.97
CA GLY A 73 3.54 21.45 -2.64
C GLY A 73 2.02 21.71 -2.58
N VAL A 74 1.30 21.68 -3.71
CA VAL A 74 -0.14 21.95 -3.76
C VAL A 74 -0.89 20.67 -4.13
N PHE A 75 -1.52 20.04 -3.15
CA PHE A 75 -2.27 18.80 -3.36
C PHE A 75 -3.67 19.07 -3.92
N ASP A 76 -4.15 18.15 -4.76
CA ASP A 76 -5.57 18.09 -5.09
C ASP A 76 -6.28 17.39 -3.93
N GLU A 77 -6.86 18.15 -3.00
CA GLU A 77 -7.48 17.61 -1.78
C GLU A 77 -8.65 16.66 -2.07
N VAL A 78 -9.37 16.90 -3.18
CA VAL A 78 -10.49 16.05 -3.60
C VAL A 78 -9.97 14.70 -4.08
N ASP A 79 -8.92 14.69 -4.91
CA ASP A 79 -8.28 13.42 -5.30
C ASP A 79 -7.59 12.76 -4.11
N LEU A 80 -6.90 13.51 -3.25
CA LEU A 80 -6.29 12.98 -2.03
C LEU A 80 -7.32 12.22 -1.18
N GLN A 81 -8.44 12.86 -0.82
CA GLN A 81 -9.48 12.23 -0.01
C GLN A 81 -10.03 10.97 -0.70
N ARG A 82 -10.32 11.05 -2.00
CA ARG A 82 -10.81 9.91 -2.78
C ARG A 82 -9.82 8.74 -2.76
N ARG A 83 -8.53 9.01 -2.94
CA ARG A 83 -7.48 7.98 -2.99
C ARG A 83 -7.19 7.40 -1.62
N THR A 84 -7.33 8.18 -0.56
CA THR A 84 -7.27 7.67 0.81
C THR A 84 -8.38 6.63 1.06
N TYR A 85 -9.63 6.92 0.68
CA TYR A 85 -10.71 5.94 0.80
C TYR A 85 -10.50 4.72 -0.11
N GLU A 86 -10.07 4.93 -1.35
CA GLU A 86 -9.76 3.81 -2.26
C GLU A 86 -8.65 2.90 -1.70
N LEU A 87 -7.61 3.47 -1.08
CA LEU A 87 -6.56 2.70 -0.42
C LEU A 87 -7.08 1.96 0.81
N ALA A 88 -7.92 2.59 1.64
CA ALA A 88 -8.53 1.94 2.80
C ALA A 88 -9.40 0.74 2.38
N ASP A 89 -10.23 0.91 1.35
CA ASP A 89 -11.06 -0.17 0.79
C ASP A 89 -10.19 -1.33 0.26
N PHE A 90 -9.09 -1.01 -0.43
CA PHE A 90 -8.11 -1.99 -0.87
C PHE A 90 -7.51 -2.76 0.31
N LEU A 91 -7.05 -2.09 1.36
CA LEU A 91 -6.46 -2.75 2.54
C LEU A 91 -7.44 -3.73 3.20
N HIS A 92 -8.71 -3.33 3.33
CA HIS A 92 -9.76 -4.22 3.83
C HIS A 92 -10.05 -5.38 2.89
N ALA A 93 -10.02 -5.16 1.58
CA ALA A 93 -10.21 -6.21 0.59
C ALA A 93 -9.04 -7.21 0.60
N SER A 94 -7.81 -6.71 0.65
CA SER A 94 -6.59 -7.51 0.79
C SER A 94 -6.55 -8.30 2.08
N SER A 95 -7.03 -7.74 3.20
CA SER A 95 -7.07 -8.48 4.48
C SER A 95 -7.98 -9.71 4.38
N ARG A 96 -9.14 -9.58 3.73
CA ARG A 96 -10.04 -10.72 3.48
C ARG A 96 -9.47 -11.71 2.48
N HIS A 97 -8.81 -11.22 1.43
CA HIS A 97 -8.26 -12.05 0.37
C HIS A 97 -7.05 -12.87 0.83
N TYR A 98 -6.12 -12.23 1.56
CA TYR A 98 -4.90 -12.86 2.05
C TYR A 98 -5.01 -13.40 3.47
N GLY A 99 -6.08 -13.11 4.21
CA GLY A 99 -6.32 -13.67 5.54
C GLY A 99 -5.49 -13.05 6.68
N PHE A 100 -4.90 -11.87 6.47
CA PHE A 100 -4.22 -11.15 7.56
C PHE A 100 -5.20 -10.30 8.38
N SER A 101 -4.83 -10.01 9.64
CA SER A 101 -5.65 -9.15 10.51
C SER A 101 -5.58 -7.67 10.10
N PRO A 102 -6.72 -7.01 9.81
CA PRO A 102 -6.75 -5.58 9.49
C PRO A 102 -6.52 -4.68 10.71
N ASP A 103 -6.52 -5.24 11.93
CA ASP A 103 -6.33 -4.48 13.18
C ASP A 103 -4.84 -4.29 13.53
N LYS A 104 -3.95 -4.93 12.78
CA LYS A 104 -2.49 -4.96 13.02
C LYS A 104 -1.71 -4.41 11.84
N LEU A 105 -2.15 -3.26 11.33
CA LEU A 105 -1.48 -2.57 10.21
C LEU A 105 -0.49 -1.52 10.71
N THR A 106 0.69 -1.47 10.09
CA THR A 106 1.66 -0.38 10.25
C THR A 106 2.10 0.08 8.88
N ALA A 107 2.07 1.39 8.62
CA ALA A 107 2.49 1.95 7.34
C ALA A 107 3.94 2.42 7.37
N LEU A 108 4.66 2.23 6.25
CA LEU A 108 5.98 2.77 5.99
C LEU A 108 5.98 3.38 4.58
N GLY A 109 6.30 4.66 4.45
CA GLY A 109 6.38 5.41 3.20
C GLY A 109 7.09 6.73 3.33
#